data_AF-A0A0F9CB28-F1
#
_entry.id   AF-A0A0F9CB28-F1
#
_cell.length_a   1.000
_cell.length_b   1.000
_cell.length_c   1.000
_cell.angle_alpha   90.00
_cell.angle_beta   90.00
_cell.angle_gamma   90.00
#
_symmetry.space_group_name_H-M   'P 1'
#
loop_
_entity.id
_entity.type
_entity.pdbx_description
1 polymer ?
#
loop_
_entity_poly.entity_id
_entity_poly.type
_entity_poly.pdbx_seq_one_letter_code
_entity_poly.pdbx_strand_id
1 'polypeptide(L)' 'MSGNKLENLNVASQEALITPETLKQEMPLSEKAAQTVTNGRQAIYDIIDGKDHRLFLVVGPCSIHDVD' A
#
# COMPACT_ATOMS: atom_id res chain seq x y z
N MET A 1 -30.21 6.50 -13.73
CA MET A 1 -29.62 5.15 -13.88
C MET A 1 -30.75 4.19 -14.22
N SER A 2 -31.05 4.01 -15.50
CA SER A 2 -32.04 3.03 -15.95
C SER A 2 -31.37 1.64 -15.90
N GLY A 3 -31.45 0.98 -14.75
CA GLY A 3 -30.79 -0.31 -14.53
C GLY A 3 -31.49 -1.43 -15.31
N ASN A 4 -30.72 -2.13 -16.14
CA ASN A 4 -31.18 -3.31 -16.87
C ASN A 4 -31.54 -4.41 -15.86
N LYS A 5 -32.63 -5.16 -16.09
CA LYS A 5 -33.25 -6.07 -15.10
C LYS A 5 -32.36 -7.25 -14.65
N LEU A 6 -31.18 -7.38 -15.24
CA LEU A 6 -30.22 -8.48 -15.05
C LEU A 6 -28.89 -8.04 -14.44
N GLU A 7 -28.69 -6.74 -14.17
CA GLU A 7 -27.43 -6.23 -13.63
C GLU A 7 -27.43 -6.18 -12.11
N ASN A 8 -26.28 -6.49 -11.49
CA ASN A 8 -26.03 -6.37 -10.05
C ASN A 8 -27.01 -7.15 -9.15
N LEU A 9 -27.60 -8.24 -9.66
CA LEU A 9 -28.64 -9.03 -8.98
C LEU A 9 -28.25 -9.51 -7.57
N ASN A 10 -26.96 -9.76 -7.33
CA ASN A 10 -26.42 -10.24 -6.06
C ASN A 10 -25.42 -9.26 -5.42
N VAL A 11 -25.48 -7.97 -5.78
CA VAL A 11 -24.61 -6.95 -5.20
C VAL A 11 -25.34 -6.31 -4.02
N ALA A 12 -24.79 -6.50 -2.81
CA ALA A 12 -25.39 -5.95 -1.59
C ALA A 12 -25.32 -4.41 -1.55
N SER A 13 -24.19 -3.84 -1.99
CA SER A 13 -23.99 -2.40 -2.10
C SER A 13 -22.83 -2.08 -3.05
N GLN A 14 -22.81 -0.84 -3.54
CA GLN A 14 -21.69 -0.26 -4.25
C GLN A 14 -21.46 1.14 -3.71
N GLU A 15 -20.21 1.45 -3.40
CA GLU A 15 -19.81 2.77 -2.93
C GLU A 15 -18.57 3.21 -3.70
N ALA A 16 -18.53 4.48 -4.07
CA ALA A 16 -17.36 5.07 -4.70
C ALA A 16 -16.31 5.35 -3.62
N LEU A 17 -15.09 4.85 -3.84
CA LEU A 17 -13.96 5.14 -2.96
C LEU A 17 -13.28 6.45 -3.37
N ILE A 18 -12.57 7.07 -2.42
CA ILE A 18 -11.65 8.16 -2.68
C ILE A 18 -10.63 7.77 -3.75
N THR A 19 -10.26 8.70 -4.62
CA THR A 19 -9.25 8.43 -5.66
C THR A 19 -7.85 8.36 -5.04
N PRO A 20 -6.90 7.60 -5.65
CA PRO A 20 -5.52 7.62 -5.22
C PRO A 20 -4.88 9.01 -5.23
N GLU A 21 -5.31 9.91 -6.12
CA GLU A 21 -4.82 11.28 -6.19
C GLU A 21 -5.29 12.09 -4.97
N THR A 22 -6.59 12.05 -4.68
CA THR A 22 -7.16 12.74 -3.51
C THR A 22 -6.54 12.22 -2.21
N LEU A 23 -6.37 10.91 -2.06
CA LEU A 23 -5.73 10.34 -0.86
C LEU A 23 -4.29 10.83 -0.68
N LYS A 24 -3.52 10.93 -1.77
CA LYS A 24 -2.14 11.46 -1.72
C LYS A 24 -2.09 12.95 -1.39
N GLN A 25 -3.12 13.72 -1.75
CA GLN A 25 -3.24 15.12 -1.36
C GLN A 25 -3.59 15.27 0.13
N GLU A 26 -4.47 14.43 0.66
CA GLU A 26 -4.83 14.41 2.10
C GLU A 26 -3.70 13.89 2.99
N MET A 27 -2.89 12.95 2.49
CA MET A 27 -1.75 12.38 3.21
C MET A 27 -0.44 12.53 2.41
N PRO A 28 0.14 13.75 2.36
CA PRO A 28 1.37 13.99 1.63
C PRO A 28 2.54 13.16 2.16
N LEU A 29 3.35 12.64 1.24
CA LEU A 29 4.57 11.92 1.59
C LEU A 29 5.56 12.88 2.28
N SER A 30 5.96 12.56 3.51
CA SER A 30 7.04 13.28 4.17
C SER A 30 8.41 12.93 3.58
N GLU A 31 9.35 13.88 3.62
CA GLU A 31 10.74 13.65 3.20
C GLU A 31 11.37 12.45 3.93
N LYS A 32 11.12 12.33 5.23
CA LYS A 32 11.60 11.20 6.04
C LYS A 32 11.07 9.86 5.54
N ALA A 33 9.78 9.78 5.20
CA ALA A 33 9.19 8.57 4.63
C ALA A 33 9.77 8.27 3.24
N ALA A 34 9.92 9.28 2.38
CA ALA A 34 10.53 9.13 1.06
C ALA A 34 11.97 8.58 1.14
N GLN A 35 12.76 9.11 2.07
CA GLN A 35 14.13 8.65 2.30
C GLN A 35 14.17 7.22 2.84
N THR A 36 13.28 6.89 3.78
CA THR A 36 13.17 5.54 4.36
C THR A 36 12.86 4.51 3.28
N VAL A 37 11.89 4.79 2.41
CA VAL A 37 11.52 3.88 1.31
C VAL A 37 12.65 3.73 0.29
N THR A 38 13.26 4.84 -0.12
CA THR A 38 14.35 4.83 -1.12
C THR A 38 15.57 4.07 -0.61
N ASN A 39 16.01 4.34 0.61
CA ASN A 39 17.15 3.66 1.24
C ASN A 39 16.87 2.17 1.47
N GLY A 40 15.66 1.85 1.95
CA GLY A 40 15.26 0.45 2.16
C GLY A 40 15.28 -0.36 0.87
N ARG A 41 14.76 0.21 -0.23
CA ARG A 41 14.80 -0.43 -1.55
C ARG A 41 16.22 -0.68 -2.02
N GLN A 42 17.09 0.32 -1.94
CA GLN A 42 18.48 0.18 -2.36
C GLN A 42 19.20 -0.90 -1.56
N ALA A 43 19.04 -0.91 -0.23
CA ALA A 43 19.64 -1.93 0.63
C ALA A 43 19.15 -3.35 0.29
N ILE A 44 17.85 -3.52 0.01
CA ILE A 44 17.29 -4.82 -0.40
C ILE A 44 17.84 -5.25 -1.76
N TYR A 45 17.99 -4.32 -2.71
CA TYR A 45 18.60 -4.63 -4.01
C TYR A 45 20.04 -5.10 -3.87
N ASP A 46 20.84 -4.44 -3.03
CA ASP A 46 22.22 -4.83 -2.81
C ASP A 46 22.34 -6.20 -2.10
N ILE A 47 21.40 -6.53 -1.19
CA ILE A 47 21.33 -7.86 -0.57
C ILE A 47 20.97 -8.94 -1.59
N ILE A 48 19.95 -8.71 -2.42
CA ILE A 48 19.50 -9.68 -3.44
C ILE A 48 20.59 -9.89 -4.50
N ASP A 49 21.31 -8.83 -4.88
CA ASP A 49 22.44 -8.88 -5.80
C ASP A 49 23.72 -9.49 -5.18
N GLY A 50 23.71 -9.82 -3.89
CA GLY A 50 24.87 -10.36 -3.17
C GLY A 50 26.01 -9.36 -2.94
N LYS A 51 25.77 -8.06 -3.17
CA LYS A 51 26.72 -6.95 -2.89
C LYS A 51 26.75 -6.59 -1.41
N ASP A 52 25.66 -6.84 -0.70
CA ASP A 52 25.52 -6.69 0.75
C ASP A 52 25.22 -8.08 1.35
N HIS A 53 26.04 -8.51 2.32
CA HIS A 53 25.94 -9.85 2.92
C HIS A 53 25.07 -9.90 4.18
N ARG A 54 24.37 -8.81 4.51
CA ARG A 54 23.38 -8.82 5.59
C ARG A 54 22.18 -9.69 5.22
N LEU A 55 21.47 -10.17 6.24
CA LEU A 55 20.19 -10.86 6.06
C LEU A 55 19.04 -9.85 6.06
N PHE A 56 18.13 -9.99 5.09
CA PHE A 56 16.87 -9.26 5.07
C PHE A 56 15.79 -10.09 5.77
N LEU A 57 15.11 -9.51 6.75
CA LEU A 57 14.02 -10.15 7.49
C LEU A 57 12.74 -9.31 7.39
N VAL A 58 11.64 -9.95 7.04
CA VAL A 58 10.29 -9.38 7.14
C VAL A 58 9.67 -9.88 8.44
N VAL A 59 9.45 -8.96 9.38
CA VAL A 59 8.92 -9.23 10.72
C VAL A 59 7.79 -8.27 11.06
N GLY A 60 6.77 -8.75 11.75
CA GLY A 60 5.61 -7.95 12.14
C GLY A 60 4.42 -8.81 12.56
N PRO A 61 3.31 -8.19 13.03
CA PRO A 61 2.09 -8.92 13.31
C PRO A 61 1.49 -9.50 12.03
N CYS A 62 0.67 -10.55 12.17
CA CYS A 62 -0.04 -11.14 11.03
C CYS A 62 -1.01 -10.14 10.36
N SER A 63 -1.63 -9.26 11.17
CA SER A 63 -2.47 -8.17 10.72
C SER A 63 -2.38 -7.00 11.71
N ILE A 64 -2.54 -5.77 11.20
CA ILE A 64 -2.65 -4.56 12.01
C ILE A 64 -4.14 -4.23 12.10
N HIS A 65 -4.71 -4.36 13.30
CA HIS A 65 -6.09 -3.98 13.60
C HIS A 65 -6.17 -2.85 14.63
N ASP A 66 -5.04 -2.50 15.24
CA ASP A 66 -4.88 -1.43 16.22
C ASP A 66 -3.64 -0.61 15.83
N VAL A 67 -3.72 0.71 15.93
CA VAL A 67 -2.68 1.67 15.54
C VAL A 67 -2.06 2.41 16.73
N ASP A 68 -2.57 2.17 17.95
CA ASP A 68 -2.00 2.67 19.20
C ASP A 68 -0.85 1.76 19.70
#